data_AF-A0A090B912-F1
#
_entry.id   AF-A0A090B912-F1
#
_cell.length_a   1.000
_cell.length_b   1.000
_cell.length_c   1.000
_cell.angle_alpha   90.00
_cell.angle_beta   90.00
_cell.angle_gamma   90.00
#
_symmetry.space_group_name_H-M   'P 1'
#
loop_
_entity.id
_entity.type
_entity.pdbx_description
1 polymer ?
#
loop_
_entity_poly.entity_id
_entity_poly.type
_entity_poly.pdbx_seq_one_letter_code
_entity_poly.pdbx_strand_id
1 'polypeptide(L)'
;MHISRSDWEPGFGEIFTWFAMDKNGKIAVIVNNCWGRLPEALLVIPNFEDLLDDLNEYKWQESEKYASYPAEKNGETILDLYSSLIHGVNYPRQDVEFWVKSKQNSEDLNEINMPSKKGFFIYHSLEGDNASKDYPVGYNGETKIEDYFRYLMPTVYASINDFPTELHHGIAVSDTVDFNVDRLFDNEKISEYFPKMYR
;
A
#
# COMPACT_ATOMS: atom_id res chain seq x y z
N MET A 1 -22.65 18.33 -7.91
CA MET A 1 -21.62 18.58 -8.94
C MET A 1 -21.09 17.20 -9.31
N HIS A 2 -21.36 16.69 -10.51
CA HIS A 2 -20.83 15.39 -10.92
C HIS A 2 -19.40 15.62 -11.40
N ILE A 3 -18.43 15.42 -10.50
CA ILE A 3 -17.03 15.27 -10.89
C ILE A 3 -16.98 14.05 -11.80
N SER A 4 -16.43 14.20 -13.01
CA SER A 4 -16.09 13.05 -13.84
C SER A 4 -15.11 12.20 -13.03
N ARG A 5 -15.40 10.92 -12.81
CA ARG A 5 -14.57 10.03 -11.96
C ARG A 5 -13.11 9.91 -12.46
N SER A 6 -12.85 10.32 -13.71
CA SER A 6 -11.52 10.49 -14.31
C SER A 6 -10.69 11.65 -13.74
N ASP A 7 -11.31 12.55 -12.99
CA ASP A 7 -10.68 13.77 -12.45
C ASP A 7 -10.61 13.71 -10.92
N TRP A 8 -10.80 12.51 -10.34
CA TRP A 8 -10.66 12.33 -8.91
C TRP A 8 -9.19 12.51 -8.50
N GLU A 9 -9.01 13.34 -7.47
CA GLU A 9 -7.78 13.58 -6.73
C GLU A 9 -8.14 13.62 -5.24
N PRO A 10 -7.23 13.21 -4.33
CA PRO A 10 -7.47 13.35 -2.90
C PRO A 10 -7.60 14.83 -2.52
N GLY A 11 -8.50 15.14 -1.60
CA GLY A 11 -8.57 16.45 -0.97
C GLY A 11 -7.32 16.75 -0.13
N PHE A 12 -7.17 18.02 0.26
CA PHE A 12 -6.00 18.45 1.05
C PHE A 12 -5.94 17.72 2.40
N GLY A 13 -4.90 16.91 2.59
CA GLY A 13 -4.67 16.13 3.81
C GLY A 13 -5.45 14.80 3.88
N GLU A 14 -6.09 14.37 2.80
CA GLU A 14 -6.87 13.13 2.76
C GLU A 14 -5.98 11.92 2.46
N ILE A 15 -5.72 11.13 3.50
CA ILE A 15 -4.97 9.87 3.40
C ILE A 15 -5.95 8.70 3.27
N PHE A 16 -5.88 8.05 2.12
CA PHE A 16 -6.53 6.78 1.83
C PHE A 16 -5.49 5.65 1.86
N THR A 17 -5.84 4.59 2.57
CA THR A 17 -5.15 3.30 2.46
C THR A 17 -6.07 2.32 1.76
N TRP A 18 -5.63 1.82 0.60
CA TRP A 18 -6.38 0.88 -0.23
C TRP A 18 -5.58 -0.41 -0.46
N PHE A 19 -6.25 -1.44 -0.96
CA PHE A 19 -5.70 -2.79 -1.06
C PHE A 19 -5.67 -3.27 -2.50
N ALA A 20 -4.58 -3.94 -2.85
CA ALA A 20 -4.37 -4.48 -4.18
C ALA A 20 -3.91 -5.92 -4.13
N MET A 21 -4.26 -6.69 -5.15
CA MET A 21 -3.81 -8.05 -5.38
C MET A 21 -3.06 -8.14 -6.71
N ASP A 22 -1.85 -8.69 -6.68
CA ASP A 22 -1.05 -8.91 -7.88
C ASP A 22 -1.51 -10.15 -8.68
N LYS A 23 -0.90 -10.38 -9.84
CA LYS A 23 -1.23 -11.52 -10.72
C LYS A 23 -0.98 -12.89 -10.08
N ASN A 24 -0.23 -12.94 -8.97
CA ASN A 24 0.10 -14.14 -8.23
C ASN A 24 -0.77 -14.32 -6.97
N GLY A 25 -1.76 -13.44 -6.75
CA GLY A 25 -2.65 -13.51 -5.60
C GLY A 25 -2.06 -12.93 -4.31
N LYS A 26 -0.95 -12.19 -4.37
CA LYS A 26 -0.33 -11.54 -3.20
C LYS A 26 -0.97 -10.19 -2.94
N ILE A 27 -1.06 -9.80 -1.67
CA ILE A 27 -1.75 -8.57 -1.26
C ILE A 27 -0.75 -7.45 -0.91
N ALA A 28 -1.06 -6.24 -1.38
CA ALA A 28 -0.41 -5.01 -1.01
C ALA A 28 -1.39 -4.06 -0.30
N VAL A 29 -0.87 -3.36 0.70
CA VAL A 29 -1.45 -2.16 1.30
C VAL A 29 -0.79 -0.97 0.60
N ILE A 30 -1.61 -0.07 0.06
CA ILE A 30 -1.14 1.07 -0.73
C ILE A 30 -1.68 2.35 -0.09
N VAL A 31 -0.76 3.22 0.34
CA VAL A 31 -1.07 4.49 1.01
C VAL A 31 -0.90 5.62 0.00
N ASN A 32 -1.99 6.31 -0.34
CA ASN A 32 -1.95 7.44 -1.28
C ASN A 32 -1.19 8.65 -0.72
N ASN A 33 -1.00 8.66 0.60
CA ASN A 33 -0.26 9.65 1.32
C ASN A 33 -0.76 11.09 1.13
N CYS A 34 -2.00 11.36 0.71
CA CYS A 34 -2.53 12.69 0.27
C CYS A 34 -2.30 13.07 -1.20
N TRP A 35 -1.62 12.25 -2.00
CA TRP A 35 -1.22 12.62 -3.37
C TRP A 35 -1.65 11.59 -4.41
N GLY A 36 -1.38 10.31 -4.15
CA GLY A 36 -1.62 9.26 -5.12
C GLY A 36 -3.10 9.06 -5.48
N ARG A 37 -3.33 8.67 -6.73
CA ARG A 37 -4.66 8.35 -7.27
C ARG A 37 -5.10 6.96 -6.86
N LEU A 38 -6.40 6.82 -6.65
CA LEU A 38 -7.04 5.53 -6.42
C LEU A 38 -7.49 4.93 -7.77
N PRO A 39 -7.56 3.59 -7.90
CA PRO A 39 -8.09 2.96 -9.11
C PRO A 39 -9.54 3.36 -9.36
N GLU A 40 -9.90 3.65 -10.62
CA GLU A 40 -11.27 3.98 -11.00
C GLU A 40 -12.28 2.88 -10.60
N ALA A 41 -11.86 1.61 -10.66
CA ALA A 41 -12.67 0.47 -10.26
C ALA A 41 -13.09 0.50 -8.78
N LEU A 42 -12.28 1.12 -7.91
CA LEU A 42 -12.60 1.35 -6.50
C LEU A 42 -13.55 2.55 -6.36
N LEU A 43 -13.28 3.64 -7.06
CA LEU A 43 -14.04 4.90 -6.99
C LEU A 43 -15.49 4.77 -7.51
N VAL A 44 -15.81 3.74 -8.31
CA VAL A 44 -17.18 3.48 -8.75
C VAL A 44 -18.03 2.77 -7.70
N ILE A 45 -17.43 2.22 -6.64
CA ILE A 45 -18.17 1.58 -5.55
C ILE A 45 -18.91 2.65 -4.75
N PRO A 46 -20.23 2.51 -4.53
CA PRO A 46 -20.96 3.39 -3.61
C PRO A 46 -20.36 3.31 -2.21
N ASN A 47 -20.07 4.47 -1.62
CA ASN A 47 -19.46 4.58 -0.29
C ASN A 47 -18.14 3.79 -0.17
N PHE A 48 -17.26 3.89 -1.19
CA PHE A 48 -15.96 3.21 -1.16
C PHE A 48 -15.10 3.61 0.06
N GLU A 49 -15.29 4.81 0.60
CA GLU A 49 -14.62 5.29 1.82
C GLU A 49 -14.95 4.40 3.03
N ASP A 50 -16.23 4.17 3.29
CA ASP A 50 -16.68 3.25 4.37
C ASP A 50 -16.09 1.83 4.20
N LEU A 51 -15.97 1.36 2.95
CA LEU A 51 -15.36 0.06 2.64
C LEU A 51 -13.85 0.05 2.92
N LEU A 52 -13.14 1.14 2.61
CA LEU A 52 -11.73 1.29 2.93
C LEU A 52 -11.51 1.39 4.44
N ASP A 53 -12.41 2.04 5.16
CA ASP A 53 -12.38 2.09 6.62
C ASP A 53 -12.52 0.69 7.22
N ASP A 54 -13.52 -0.09 6.77
CA ASP A 54 -13.70 -1.48 7.22
C ASP A 54 -12.47 -2.36 6.95
N LEU A 55 -11.86 -2.22 5.76
CA LEU A 55 -10.61 -2.90 5.41
C LEU A 55 -9.43 -2.47 6.28
N ASN A 56 -9.33 -1.18 6.60
CA ASN A 56 -8.25 -0.65 7.44
C ASN A 56 -8.38 -1.09 8.89
N GLU A 57 -9.58 -1.01 9.48
CA GLU A 57 -9.86 -1.55 10.80
C GLU A 57 -9.54 -3.06 10.85
N TYR A 58 -9.95 -3.81 9.82
CA TYR A 58 -9.65 -5.24 9.74
C TYR A 58 -8.14 -5.53 9.69
N LYS A 59 -7.40 -4.80 8.84
CA LYS A 59 -5.93 -4.88 8.73
C LYS A 59 -5.27 -4.66 10.10
N TRP A 60 -5.76 -3.69 10.87
CA TRP A 60 -5.25 -3.35 12.20
C TRP A 60 -5.70 -4.28 13.32
N GLN A 61 -6.67 -5.18 13.06
CA GLN A 61 -7.35 -6.00 14.07
C GLN A 61 -8.21 -5.19 15.05
N GLU A 62 -8.72 -4.06 14.58
CA GLU A 62 -9.51 -3.11 15.35
C GLU A 62 -10.99 -3.12 14.92
N SER A 63 -11.37 -3.99 13.98
CA SER A 63 -12.73 -4.04 13.46
C SER A 63 -13.73 -4.52 14.52
N GLU A 64 -14.81 -3.76 14.68
CA GLU A 64 -15.98 -4.18 15.47
C GLU A 64 -16.85 -5.19 14.71
N LYS A 65 -16.79 -5.19 13.37
CA LYS A 65 -17.60 -6.04 12.48
C LYS A 65 -17.02 -7.45 12.33
N TYR A 66 -15.70 -7.56 12.32
CA TYR A 66 -14.99 -8.82 12.05
C TYR A 66 -14.06 -9.18 13.21
N ALA A 67 -14.36 -10.26 13.93
CA ALA A 67 -13.60 -10.67 15.11
C ALA A 67 -12.60 -11.82 14.84
N SER A 68 -12.58 -12.38 13.63
CA SER A 68 -11.71 -13.50 13.27
C SER A 68 -10.59 -13.04 12.35
N TYR A 69 -9.37 -13.18 12.84
CA TYR A 69 -8.16 -12.77 12.14
C TYR A 69 -7.28 -13.97 11.80
N PRO A 70 -6.58 -13.96 10.65
CA PRO A 70 -5.58 -14.97 10.34
C PRO A 70 -4.50 -14.99 11.41
N ALA A 71 -3.94 -16.18 11.64
CA ALA A 71 -2.73 -16.32 12.45
C ALA A 71 -1.59 -15.49 11.85
N GLU A 72 -0.69 -15.01 12.70
CA GLU A 72 0.50 -14.28 12.24
C GLU A 72 1.30 -15.14 11.25
N LYS A 73 1.74 -14.51 10.16
CA LYS A 73 2.51 -15.18 9.10
C LYS A 73 3.90 -15.61 9.55
N ASN A 74 4.43 -15.01 10.62
CA ASN A 74 5.77 -15.27 11.17
C ASN A 74 6.87 -15.17 10.09
N GLY A 75 6.73 -14.21 9.17
CA GLY A 75 7.73 -13.89 8.15
C GLY A 75 8.74 -12.84 8.64
N GLU A 76 9.41 -12.22 7.69
CA GLU A 76 10.31 -11.08 7.92
C GLU A 76 9.84 -9.88 7.10
N THR A 77 10.07 -8.68 7.64
CA THR A 77 9.93 -7.42 6.90
C THR A 77 11.27 -7.08 6.25
N ILE A 78 11.26 -6.90 4.93
CA ILE A 78 12.40 -6.44 4.14
C ILE A 78 12.15 -4.99 3.71
N LEU A 79 13.12 -4.11 3.96
CA LEU A 79 13.15 -2.76 3.40
C LEU A 79 13.55 -2.83 1.92
N ASP A 80 12.71 -2.30 1.03
CA ASP A 80 13.04 -2.22 -0.40
C ASP A 80 13.54 -0.83 -0.81
N LEU A 81 12.62 0.12 -0.92
CA LEU A 81 12.89 1.55 -1.13
C LEU A 81 12.52 2.33 0.13
N TYR A 82 12.82 3.63 0.22
CA TYR A 82 12.30 4.48 1.28
C TYR A 82 12.28 5.95 0.88
N SER A 83 11.37 6.72 1.48
CA SER A 83 11.27 8.17 1.28
C SER A 83 12.55 8.87 1.75
N SER A 84 13.14 9.63 0.83
CA SER A 84 14.27 10.52 1.10
C SER A 84 13.90 11.64 2.07
N LEU A 85 12.62 12.05 2.09
CA LEU A 85 12.11 13.10 2.96
C LEU A 85 12.03 12.64 4.42
N ILE A 86 11.57 11.39 4.65
CA ILE A 86 11.39 10.83 5.99
C ILE A 86 12.73 10.46 6.64
N HIS A 87 13.59 9.75 5.91
CA HIS A 87 14.83 9.21 6.48
C HIS A 87 16.06 10.08 6.17
N GLY A 88 15.98 10.97 5.19
CA GLY A 88 17.10 11.79 4.75
C GLY A 88 18.00 11.09 3.74
N VAL A 89 18.40 11.81 2.69
CA VAL A 89 19.23 11.32 1.57
C VAL A 89 20.59 10.77 2.01
N ASN A 90 21.19 11.39 3.03
CA ASN A 90 22.52 11.04 3.50
C ASN A 90 22.50 9.99 4.61
N TYR A 91 21.32 9.46 4.95
CA TYR A 91 21.19 8.46 5.99
C TYR A 91 21.60 7.09 5.45
N PRO A 92 22.54 6.38 6.09
CA PRO A 92 22.98 5.07 5.60
C PRO A 92 21.81 4.10 5.50
N ARG A 93 21.65 3.44 4.34
CA ARG A 93 20.60 2.43 4.13
C ARG A 93 20.64 1.35 5.23
N GLN A 94 21.83 0.94 5.66
CA GLN A 94 22.00 -0.07 6.70
C GLN A 94 21.37 0.34 8.03
N ASP A 95 21.34 1.64 8.35
CA ASP A 95 20.73 2.15 9.58
C ASP A 95 19.19 2.10 9.48
N VAL A 96 18.63 2.39 8.30
CA VAL A 96 17.18 2.22 8.05
C VAL A 96 16.79 0.73 8.11
N GLU A 97 17.59 -0.15 7.50
CA GLU A 97 17.38 -1.61 7.56
C GLU A 97 17.46 -2.12 9.01
N PHE A 98 18.43 -1.64 9.79
CA PHE A 98 18.53 -1.95 11.21
C PHE A 98 17.31 -1.46 11.99
N TRP A 99 16.85 -0.23 11.73
CA TRP A 99 15.64 0.31 12.34
C TRP A 99 14.41 -0.53 11.99
N VAL A 100 14.19 -0.88 10.72
CA VAL A 100 13.10 -1.77 10.28
C VAL A 100 13.19 -3.11 11.01
N LYS A 101 14.38 -3.70 11.07
CA LYS A 101 14.59 -4.98 11.76
C LYS A 101 14.33 -4.89 13.28
N SER A 102 14.61 -3.76 13.90
CA SER A 102 14.29 -3.56 15.32
C SER A 102 12.78 -3.44 15.55
N LYS A 103 12.07 -2.74 14.66
CA LYS A 103 10.64 -2.45 14.78
C LYS A 103 9.75 -3.61 14.39
N GLN A 104 10.19 -4.47 13.47
CA GLN A 104 9.38 -5.63 13.04
C GLN A 104 9.05 -6.59 14.19
N ASN A 105 9.86 -6.60 15.25
CA ASN A 105 9.68 -7.48 16.42
C ASN A 105 8.77 -6.89 17.51
N SER A 106 8.17 -5.72 17.27
CA SER A 106 7.25 -5.11 18.24
C SER A 106 6.01 -5.99 18.42
N GLU A 107 5.51 -6.08 19.65
CA GLU A 107 4.28 -6.82 19.98
C GLU A 107 3.09 -6.18 19.26
N ASP A 108 2.93 -4.87 19.43
CA ASP A 108 1.86 -4.08 18.79
C ASP A 108 2.04 -4.04 17.27
N LEU A 109 0.94 -4.22 16.55
CA LEU A 109 0.91 -4.10 15.10
C LEU A 109 1.19 -2.65 14.70
N ASN A 110 2.09 -2.46 13.74
CA ASN A 110 2.44 -1.19 13.14
C ASN A 110 2.79 -1.43 11.67
N GLU A 111 2.95 -0.37 10.88
CA GLU A 111 3.26 -0.52 9.45
C GLU A 111 4.53 -1.34 9.20
N ILE A 112 5.55 -1.20 10.05
CA ILE A 112 6.86 -1.84 9.86
C ILE A 112 6.81 -3.35 10.12
N ASN A 113 5.99 -3.82 11.05
CA ASN A 113 5.81 -5.26 11.29
C ASN A 113 4.64 -5.87 10.50
N MET A 114 3.93 -5.07 9.70
CA MET A 114 2.80 -5.56 8.91
C MET A 114 3.21 -6.58 7.83
N PRO A 115 4.35 -6.41 7.12
CA PRO A 115 4.83 -7.44 6.20
C PRO A 115 5.16 -8.75 6.91
N SER A 116 5.91 -8.73 8.02
CA SER A 116 6.26 -9.96 8.75
C SER A 116 5.06 -10.65 9.41
N LYS A 117 4.13 -9.87 9.99
CA LYS A 117 2.98 -10.41 10.74
C LYS A 117 1.78 -10.75 9.88
N LYS A 118 1.46 -9.93 8.87
CA LYS A 118 0.28 -10.09 8.02
C LYS A 118 0.60 -10.58 6.63
N GLY A 119 1.81 -10.37 6.13
CA GLY A 119 2.23 -10.80 4.80
C GLY A 119 1.88 -9.82 3.68
N PHE A 120 1.69 -8.54 4.02
CA PHE A 120 1.38 -7.49 3.04
C PHE A 120 2.65 -6.83 2.50
N PHE A 121 2.66 -6.52 1.21
CA PHE A 121 3.55 -5.50 0.67
C PHE A 121 3.04 -4.12 1.09
N ILE A 122 3.94 -3.16 1.31
CA ILE A 122 3.57 -1.77 1.61
C ILE A 122 4.08 -0.88 0.50
N TYR A 123 3.19 -0.10 -0.11
CA TYR A 123 3.53 0.96 -1.07
C TYR A 123 3.06 2.30 -0.55
N HIS A 124 3.89 3.32 -0.76
CA HIS A 124 3.56 4.71 -0.46
C HIS A 124 3.64 5.54 -1.72
N SER A 125 2.70 6.47 -1.88
CA SER A 125 2.83 7.56 -2.83
C SER A 125 3.94 8.51 -2.39
N LEU A 126 4.71 9.01 -3.35
CA LEU A 126 5.69 10.06 -3.13
C LEU A 126 5.02 11.37 -2.71
N GLU A 127 5.58 11.99 -1.68
CA GLU A 127 5.10 13.25 -1.12
C GLU A 127 5.80 14.46 -1.74
N GLY A 128 5.14 15.62 -1.68
CA GLY A 128 5.82 16.91 -1.83
C GLY A 128 5.15 17.86 -2.81
N ASP A 129 5.62 19.11 -2.80
CA ASP A 129 5.17 20.17 -3.72
C ASP A 129 6.04 20.29 -4.97
N ASN A 130 7.14 19.53 -5.06
CA ASN A 130 7.98 19.39 -6.25
C ASN A 130 8.78 18.08 -6.23
N ALA A 131 9.16 17.58 -7.40
CA ALA A 131 9.81 16.28 -7.59
C ALA A 131 11.23 16.13 -6.99
N SER A 132 11.81 17.20 -6.43
CA SER A 132 13.13 17.14 -5.77
C SER A 132 13.06 17.01 -4.26
N LYS A 133 11.87 17.16 -3.66
CA LYS A 133 11.70 17.11 -2.21
C LYS A 133 11.60 15.71 -1.65
N ASP A 134 10.91 14.82 -2.36
CA ASP A 134 10.92 13.41 -2.06
C ASP A 134 11.16 12.56 -3.30
N TYR A 135 11.81 11.42 -3.07
CA TYR A 135 12.13 10.41 -4.05
C TYR A 135 12.49 9.11 -3.33
N PRO A 136 12.30 7.94 -3.96
CA PRO A 136 12.56 6.66 -3.32
C PRO A 136 14.06 6.34 -3.37
N VAL A 137 14.72 6.39 -2.21
CA VAL A 137 16.13 6.03 -2.10
C VAL A 137 16.32 4.54 -2.42
N GLY A 138 17.31 4.23 -3.27
CA GLY A 138 17.54 2.88 -3.79
C GLY A 138 16.89 2.60 -5.15
N TYR A 139 16.26 3.62 -5.75
CA TYR A 139 15.80 3.60 -7.13
C TYR A 139 16.62 4.58 -7.99
N ASN A 140 17.06 4.13 -9.17
CA ASN A 140 17.89 4.94 -10.08
C ASN A 140 17.13 5.43 -11.31
N GLY A 141 15.86 5.06 -11.47
CA GLY A 141 15.03 5.52 -12.57
C GLY A 141 14.36 6.86 -12.25
N GLU A 142 13.60 7.37 -13.21
CA GLU A 142 12.80 8.59 -13.02
C GLU A 142 11.55 8.28 -12.20
N THR A 143 11.17 9.25 -11.37
CA THR A 143 9.94 9.25 -10.58
C THR A 143 9.33 10.63 -10.63
N LYS A 144 8.01 10.71 -10.49
CA LYS A 144 7.28 11.97 -10.27
C LYS A 144 6.55 11.92 -8.94
N ILE A 145 6.11 13.08 -8.47
CA ILE A 145 5.21 13.19 -7.31
C ILE A 145 3.98 12.32 -7.61
N GLU A 146 3.36 11.78 -6.55
CA GLU A 146 2.18 10.91 -6.61
C GLU A 146 2.47 9.47 -7.08
N ASP A 147 3.64 9.18 -7.67
CA ASP A 147 4.02 7.80 -7.99
C ASP A 147 4.11 6.96 -6.71
N TYR A 148 3.69 5.71 -6.79
CA TYR A 148 3.75 4.78 -5.67
C TYR A 148 5.03 3.96 -5.71
N PHE A 149 5.81 3.94 -4.65
CA PHE A 149 7.00 3.09 -4.53
C PHE A 149 6.80 1.98 -3.48
N ARG A 150 7.43 0.83 -3.71
CA ARG A 150 7.41 -0.31 -2.78
C ARG A 150 8.33 -0.02 -1.60
N TYR A 151 7.74 0.31 -0.46
CA TYR A 151 8.47 0.59 0.78
C TYR A 151 8.96 -0.70 1.43
N LEU A 152 8.04 -1.61 1.74
CA LEU A 152 8.33 -2.83 2.50
C LEU A 152 7.79 -4.08 1.80
N MET A 153 8.51 -5.19 1.96
CA MET A 153 8.17 -6.49 1.39
C MET A 153 8.10 -7.57 2.48
N PRO A 154 7.14 -8.51 2.40
CA PRO A 154 7.08 -9.69 3.25
C PRO A 154 7.88 -10.85 2.66
N THR A 155 8.29 -11.80 3.49
CA THR A 155 8.82 -13.11 3.04
C THR A 155 7.76 -14.22 2.99
N VAL A 156 6.67 -14.04 3.72
CA VAL A 156 5.49 -14.94 3.73
C VAL A 156 4.28 -14.10 3.35
N TYR A 157 3.58 -14.49 2.30
CA TYR A 157 2.59 -13.63 1.65
C TYR A 157 1.18 -13.82 2.20
N ALA A 158 0.43 -12.72 2.28
CA ALA A 158 -1.01 -12.72 2.39
C ALA A 158 -1.66 -13.00 1.03
N SER A 159 -2.89 -13.49 1.08
CA SER A 159 -3.76 -13.72 -0.06
C SER A 159 -5.17 -13.23 0.23
N ILE A 160 -6.05 -13.32 -0.76
CA ILE A 160 -7.48 -13.00 -0.58
C ILE A 160 -8.14 -13.80 0.56
N ASN A 161 -7.66 -15.02 0.84
CA ASN A 161 -8.20 -15.88 1.90
C ASN A 161 -7.86 -15.38 3.32
N ASP A 162 -7.00 -14.38 3.44
CA ASP A 162 -6.69 -13.72 4.71
C ASP A 162 -7.71 -12.63 5.06
N PHE A 163 -8.71 -12.38 4.21
CA PHE A 163 -9.78 -11.41 4.42
C PHE A 163 -11.15 -12.11 4.53
N PRO A 164 -12.10 -11.54 5.29
CA PRO A 164 -13.50 -11.94 5.24
C PRO A 164 -14.04 -11.78 3.83
N THR A 165 -14.88 -12.71 3.39
CA THR A 165 -15.45 -12.72 2.04
C THR A 165 -16.20 -11.45 1.69
N GLU A 166 -16.81 -10.82 2.69
CA GLU A 166 -17.55 -9.57 2.60
C GLU A 166 -16.64 -8.38 2.27
N LEU A 167 -15.34 -8.44 2.57
CA LEU A 167 -14.38 -7.38 2.26
C LEU A 167 -13.63 -7.61 0.94
N HIS A 168 -13.80 -8.76 0.31
CA HIS A 168 -13.05 -9.11 -0.91
C HIS A 168 -13.27 -8.08 -2.02
N HIS A 169 -14.50 -7.56 -2.15
CA HIS A 169 -14.84 -6.58 -3.19
C HIS A 169 -14.18 -5.21 -3.02
N GLY A 170 -13.47 -4.96 -1.92
CA GLY A 170 -12.65 -3.77 -1.71
C GLY A 170 -11.18 -3.93 -2.13
N ILE A 171 -10.79 -5.11 -2.63
CA ILE A 171 -9.41 -5.38 -3.09
C ILE A 171 -9.34 -5.22 -4.61
N ALA A 172 -8.51 -4.28 -5.09
CA ALA A 172 -8.27 -4.06 -6.51
C ALA A 172 -7.34 -5.13 -7.07
N VAL A 173 -7.54 -5.59 -8.30
CA VAL A 173 -6.84 -6.75 -8.87
C VAL A 173 -6.09 -6.39 -10.13
N SER A 174 -4.84 -6.85 -10.22
CA SER A 174 -4.03 -6.78 -11.43
C SER A 174 -3.85 -8.14 -12.07
N ASP A 175 -3.90 -8.18 -13.40
CA ASP A 175 -3.51 -9.36 -14.19
C ASP A 175 -2.04 -9.29 -14.66
N THR A 176 -1.37 -8.14 -14.49
CA THR A 176 -0.04 -7.88 -15.07
C THR A 176 1.04 -7.58 -14.02
N VAL A 177 0.67 -6.90 -12.93
CA VAL A 177 1.61 -6.52 -11.87
C VAL A 177 2.10 -7.75 -11.11
N ASP A 178 3.36 -7.73 -10.73
CA ASP A 178 4.02 -8.68 -9.83
C ASP A 178 4.70 -7.92 -8.68
N PHE A 179 4.19 -8.07 -7.46
CA PHE A 179 4.74 -7.34 -6.32
C PHE A 179 6.13 -7.75 -5.89
N ASN A 180 6.75 -8.77 -6.48
CA ASN A 180 8.17 -9.06 -6.27
C ASN A 180 9.10 -8.36 -7.29
N VAL A 181 8.55 -7.91 -8.42
CA VAL A 181 9.31 -7.32 -9.52
C VAL A 181 9.03 -5.82 -9.62
N ASP A 182 7.75 -5.45 -9.64
CA ASP A 182 7.32 -4.07 -9.83
C ASP A 182 7.53 -3.30 -8.52
N ARG A 183 8.40 -2.31 -8.57
CA ARG A 183 8.81 -1.51 -7.39
C ARG A 183 8.18 -0.12 -7.38
N LEU A 184 7.62 0.29 -8.51
CA LEU A 184 7.04 1.60 -8.73
C LEU A 184 5.80 1.50 -9.62
N PHE A 185 4.79 2.32 -9.31
CA PHE A 185 3.63 2.52 -10.15
C PHE A 185 3.51 3.99 -10.53
N ASP A 186 3.43 4.23 -11.84
CA ASP A 186 3.08 5.53 -12.41
C ASP A 186 1.65 5.90 -11.96
N ASN A 187 1.53 7.03 -11.26
CA ASN A 187 0.26 7.52 -10.72
C ASN A 187 -0.87 7.59 -11.76
N GLU A 188 -0.55 7.97 -12.99
CA GLU A 188 -1.53 8.16 -14.07
C GLU A 188 -2.02 6.83 -14.65
N LYS A 189 -1.36 5.73 -14.31
CA LYS A 189 -1.66 4.38 -14.81
C LYS A 189 -2.21 3.47 -13.73
N ILE A 190 -2.55 3.98 -12.55
CA ILE A 190 -3.08 3.16 -11.45
C ILE A 190 -4.31 2.36 -11.88
N SER A 191 -5.22 2.97 -12.64
CA SER A 191 -6.39 2.28 -13.20
C SER A 191 -6.04 1.27 -14.31
N GLU A 192 -4.92 1.44 -15.01
CA GLU A 192 -4.42 0.44 -15.97
C GLU A 192 -3.81 -0.76 -15.25
N TYR A 193 -3.07 -0.51 -14.17
CA TYR A 193 -2.47 -1.56 -13.34
C TYR A 193 -3.51 -2.36 -12.58
N PHE A 194 -4.54 -1.70 -12.04
CA PHE A 194 -5.59 -2.31 -11.23
C PHE A 194 -6.99 -2.00 -11.78
N PRO A 195 -7.37 -2.57 -12.93
CA PRO A 195 -8.56 -2.17 -13.68
C PRO A 195 -9.90 -2.69 -13.11
N LYS A 196 -9.86 -3.55 -12.09
CA LYS A 196 -11.06 -4.22 -11.57
C LYS A 196 -10.92 -4.51 -10.07
N MET A 197 -12.06 -4.64 -9.41
CA MET A 197 -12.14 -5.16 -8.04
C MET A 197 -12.25 -6.69 -8.07
N TYR A 198 -11.82 -7.34 -6.99
CA TYR A 198 -12.02 -8.76 -6.79
C TYR A 198 -13.53 -9.06 -6.72
N ARG A 199 -13.93 -10.23 -7.22
CA ARG A 199 -15.33 -10.64 -7.36
C ARG A 199 -15.65 -11.85 -6.51
#